data_AF-A0A969SAF7-F1
#
_entry.id   AF-A0A969SAF7-F1
#
_cell.length_a   1.000
_cell.length_b   1.000
_cell.length_c   1.000
_cell.angle_alpha   90.00
_cell.angle_beta   90.00
_cell.angle_gamma   90.00
#
_symmetry.space_group_name_H-M   'P 1'
#
loop_
_entity.id
_entity.type
_entity.pdbx_description
1 polymer ?
#
loop_
_entity_poly.entity_id
_entity_poly.type
_entity_poly.pdbx_seq_one_letter_code
_entity_poly.pdbx_strand_id
1 'polypeptide(L)'
;TIAAVSAWARSTRLALAILVAIWVTWTLVLPRAAVEIAEIAYQLPSAQSFRENLERTLGEPHDPVEDAKQKAAILAQYGVTDVKDLPVNWSGINLARGEARGDKIFDRFYGELLSGFSKQSSAMSHVGWASPAIAVGAAASAAAATDTAHHLRFVQDAEAHRRAIQTTMNNFITANPDRDGKRVDGDETLWKTIPAFNYQFPPLRTMADLSALIQLLAHLLIAGYVLYWRCQRLATEAWT
;
A
#
# COMPACT_ATOMS: atom_id res chain seq x y z
N THR A 1 -27.80 21.99 -4.39
CA THR A 1 -27.01 23.12 -3.83
C THR A 1 -27.14 24.39 -4.66
N ILE A 2 -26.87 24.38 -5.97
CA ILE A 2 -27.00 25.55 -6.86
C ILE A 2 -28.38 26.21 -6.75
N ALA A 3 -29.45 25.46 -7.02
CA ALA A 3 -30.81 25.99 -6.95
C ALA A 3 -31.19 26.52 -5.55
N ALA A 4 -30.70 25.90 -4.48
CA ALA A 4 -30.99 26.33 -3.11
C ALA A 4 -30.27 27.63 -2.75
N VAL A 5 -29.01 27.80 -3.15
CA VAL A 5 -28.25 29.05 -2.95
C VAL A 5 -28.82 30.16 -3.83
N SER A 6 -29.14 29.86 -5.09
CA SER A 6 -29.76 30.82 -6.02
C SER A 6 -31.14 31.28 -5.55
N ALA A 7 -31.95 30.40 -4.94
CA ALA A 7 -33.27 30.76 -4.39
C ALA A 7 -33.19 31.56 -3.08
N TRP A 8 -32.09 31.46 -2.33
CA TRP A 8 -31.92 32.17 -1.05
C TRP A 8 -31.20 33.50 -1.20
N ALA A 9 -30.36 33.66 -2.23
CA ALA A 9 -29.60 34.86 -2.46
C ALA A 9 -30.49 36.02 -2.93
N ARG A 10 -30.28 37.19 -2.33
CA ARG A 10 -31.04 38.43 -2.64
C ARG A 10 -30.75 39.01 -4.03
N SER A 11 -29.70 38.54 -4.70
CA SER A 11 -29.35 38.94 -6.06
C SER A 11 -28.52 37.86 -6.75
N THR A 12 -28.55 37.84 -8.09
CA THR A 12 -27.73 36.94 -8.90
C THR A 12 -26.23 37.10 -8.64
N ARG A 13 -25.75 38.34 -8.41
CA ARG A 13 -24.34 38.61 -8.11
C ARG A 13 -23.92 37.96 -6.78
N LEU A 14 -24.76 38.06 -5.75
CA LEU A 14 -24.50 37.43 -4.46
C LEU A 14 -24.57 35.91 -4.56
N ALA A 15 -25.53 35.36 -5.31
CA ALA A 15 -25.64 33.92 -5.55
C ALA A 15 -24.36 33.38 -6.20
N LEU A 16 -23.87 34.06 -7.24
CA LEU A 16 -22.65 33.69 -7.95
C LEU A 16 -21.43 33.75 -7.03
N ALA A 17 -21.27 34.84 -6.26
CA ALA A 17 -20.16 34.98 -5.32
C ALA A 17 -20.14 33.85 -4.28
N ILE A 18 -21.30 33.51 -3.69
CA ILE A 18 -21.42 32.40 -2.72
C ILE A 18 -21.09 31.06 -3.37
N LEU A 19 -21.63 30.78 -4.56
CA LEU A 19 -21.39 29.52 -5.26
C LEU A 19 -19.92 29.34 -5.63
N VAL A 20 -19.26 30.40 -6.11
CA VAL A 20 -17.83 30.39 -6.40
C VAL A 20 -17.02 30.16 -5.12
N ALA A 21 -17.36 30.83 -4.02
CA ALA A 21 -16.69 30.62 -2.74
C ALA A 21 -16.82 29.17 -2.26
N ILE A 22 -18.03 28.60 -2.28
CA ILE A 22 -18.26 27.19 -1.93
C ILE A 22 -17.46 26.26 -2.84
N TRP A 23 -17.47 26.52 -4.15
CA TRP A 23 -16.73 25.72 -5.11
C TRP A 23 -15.22 25.75 -4.82
N VAL A 24 -14.62 26.94 -4.69
CA VAL A 24 -13.19 27.10 -4.34
C VAL A 24 -12.86 26.36 -3.04
N THR A 25 -13.70 26.51 -2.01
CA THR A 25 -13.46 25.84 -0.73
C THR A 25 -13.50 24.31 -0.88
N TRP A 26 -14.51 23.75 -1.54
CA TRP A 26 -14.69 22.31 -1.64
C TRP A 26 -13.74 21.63 -2.62
N THR A 27 -13.33 22.29 -3.71
CA THR A 27 -12.52 21.67 -4.77
C THR A 27 -11.03 22.00 -4.68
N LEU A 28 -10.64 23.10 -4.04
CA LEU A 28 -9.24 23.53 -3.96
C LEU A 28 -8.73 23.54 -2.52
N VAL A 29 -9.42 24.26 -1.63
CA VAL A 29 -8.93 24.49 -0.26
C VAL A 29 -9.00 23.20 0.58
N LEU A 30 -10.16 22.54 0.60
CA LEU A 30 -10.36 21.36 1.44
C LEU A 30 -9.49 20.17 1.03
N PRO A 31 -9.34 19.84 -0.27
CA PRO A 31 -8.43 18.77 -0.69
C PRO A 31 -6.97 19.06 -0.34
N ARG A 32 -6.51 20.31 -0.53
CA ARG A 32 -5.14 20.67 -0.15
C ARG A 32 -4.93 20.59 1.36
N ALA A 33 -5.85 21.11 2.15
CA ALA A 33 -5.79 21.02 3.61
C ALA A 33 -5.81 19.56 4.09
N ALA A 34 -6.57 18.69 3.43
CA ALA A 34 -6.62 17.26 3.74
C ALA A 34 -5.25 16.59 3.60
N VAL A 35 -4.52 16.88 2.51
CA VAL A 35 -3.16 16.36 2.29
C VAL A 35 -2.23 16.82 3.41
N GLU A 36 -2.20 18.11 3.71
CA GLU A 36 -1.35 18.68 4.76
C GLU A 36 -1.66 18.08 6.14
N ILE A 37 -2.95 17.96 6.49
CA ILE A 37 -3.38 17.37 7.76
C ILE A 37 -2.97 15.89 7.83
N ALA A 38 -3.10 15.13 6.74
CA ALA A 38 -2.69 13.73 6.69
C ALA A 38 -1.18 13.58 6.86
N GLU A 39 -0.38 14.43 6.21
CA GLU A 39 1.09 14.45 6.34
C GLU A 39 1.55 14.81 7.75
N ILE A 40 0.88 15.76 8.40
CA ILE A 40 1.18 16.15 9.79
C ILE A 40 0.77 15.03 10.77
N ALA A 41 -0.40 14.44 10.58
CA ALA A 41 -0.94 13.41 11.47
C ALA A 41 -0.15 12.09 11.38
N TYR A 42 0.36 11.77 10.18
CA TYR A 42 1.11 10.54 9.92
C TYR A 42 2.44 10.87 9.25
N GLN A 43 3.40 11.29 10.05
CA GLN A 43 4.73 11.65 9.56
C GLN A 43 5.46 10.43 8.97
N LEU A 44 5.97 10.61 7.75
CA LEU A 44 6.81 9.63 7.08
C LEU A 44 8.28 10.04 7.20
N PRO A 45 9.23 9.09 7.27
CA PRO A 45 10.64 9.42 7.18
C PRO A 45 10.95 10.05 5.82
N SER A 46 11.95 10.91 5.76
CA SER A 46 12.47 11.37 4.48
C SER A 46 13.10 10.20 3.73
N ALA A 47 13.12 10.24 2.40
CA ALA A 47 13.73 9.18 1.59
C ALA A 47 15.20 8.95 1.97
N GLN A 48 15.90 10.02 2.36
CA GLN A 48 17.28 9.95 2.85
C GLN A 48 17.36 9.26 4.20
N SER A 49 16.59 9.71 5.21
CA SER A 49 16.67 9.12 6.55
C SER A 49 16.17 7.67 6.58
N PHE A 50 15.21 7.32 5.73
CA PHE A 50 14.78 5.94 5.52
C PHE A 50 15.94 5.07 5.00
N ARG A 51 16.60 5.53 3.94
CA ARG A 51 17.72 4.79 3.32
C ARG A 51 18.90 4.64 4.26
N GLU A 52 19.32 5.73 4.91
CA GLU A 52 20.44 5.72 5.86
C GLU A 52 20.16 4.78 7.04
N ASN A 53 18.95 4.80 7.60
CA ASN A 53 18.62 3.89 8.70
C ASN A 53 18.54 2.43 8.25
N LEU A 54 17.99 2.16 7.07
CA LEU A 54 17.92 0.81 6.52
C LEU A 54 19.33 0.25 6.26
N GLU A 55 20.18 1.02 5.56
CA GLU A 55 21.57 0.63 5.27
C GLU A 55 22.38 0.44 6.56
N ARG A 56 22.23 1.33 7.54
CA ARG A 56 22.87 1.20 8.85
C ARG A 56 22.46 -0.11 9.54
N THR A 57 21.15 -0.41 9.59
CA THR A 57 20.67 -1.66 10.23
C THR A 57 21.12 -2.90 9.46
N LEU A 58 21.17 -2.85 8.13
CA LEU A 58 21.70 -3.96 7.32
C LEU A 58 23.20 -4.18 7.55
N GLY A 59 23.96 -3.11 7.84
CA GLY A 59 25.39 -3.15 8.11
C GLY A 59 25.77 -3.48 9.56
N GLU A 60 24.81 -3.61 10.48
CA GLU A 60 25.09 -3.99 11.87
C GLU A 60 25.72 -5.40 11.94
N PRO A 61 26.85 -5.57 12.65
CA PRO A 61 27.52 -6.86 12.76
C PRO A 61 26.58 -7.96 13.26
N HIS A 62 26.72 -9.15 12.68
CA HIS A 62 25.94 -10.30 13.10
C HIS A 62 26.38 -10.80 14.48
N ASP A 63 25.44 -11.36 15.24
CA ASP A 63 25.75 -12.04 16.49
C ASP A 63 26.45 -13.38 16.20
N PRO A 64 27.77 -13.49 16.48
CA PRO A 64 28.53 -14.69 16.19
C PRO A 64 28.08 -15.89 17.03
N VAL A 65 27.50 -15.65 18.22
CA VAL A 65 27.02 -16.72 19.11
C VAL A 65 25.79 -17.38 18.52
N GLU A 66 24.82 -16.58 18.05
CA GLU A 66 23.62 -17.08 17.40
C GLU A 66 23.96 -17.77 16.07
N ASP A 67 24.90 -17.21 15.29
CA ASP A 67 25.35 -17.85 14.05
C ASP A 67 26.01 -19.21 14.29
N ALA A 68 26.83 -19.33 15.34
CA ALA A 68 27.44 -20.59 15.75
C ALA A 68 26.40 -21.60 16.24
N LYS A 69 25.41 -21.15 17.02
CA LYS A 69 24.31 -21.98 17.53
C LYS A 69 23.45 -22.55 16.40
N GLN A 70 23.07 -21.71 15.43
CA GLN A 70 22.30 -22.15 14.27
C GLN A 70 23.10 -23.15 13.40
N LYS A 71 24.41 -22.90 13.20
CA LYS A 71 25.29 -23.85 12.53
C LYS A 71 25.34 -25.19 13.25
N ALA A 72 25.54 -25.19 14.57
CA ALA A 72 25.59 -26.41 15.36
C ALA A 72 24.26 -27.18 15.31
N ALA A 73 23.12 -26.48 15.33
CA ALA A 73 21.80 -27.10 15.20
C ALA A 73 21.60 -27.79 13.84
N ILE A 74 22.07 -27.20 12.75
CA ILE A 74 22.01 -27.80 11.41
C ILE A 74 22.92 -29.03 11.33
N LEU A 75 24.17 -28.94 11.81
CA LEU A 75 25.08 -30.08 11.81
C LEU A 75 24.50 -31.25 12.62
N ALA A 76 23.90 -30.96 13.78
CA ALA A 76 23.21 -31.96 14.59
C ALA A 76 21.98 -32.57 13.87
N GLN A 77 21.21 -31.76 13.13
CA GLN A 77 20.07 -32.25 12.33
C GLN A 77 20.49 -33.27 11.26
N TYR A 78 21.68 -33.09 10.66
CA TYR A 78 22.25 -34.01 9.67
C TYR A 78 23.12 -35.11 10.30
N GLY A 79 23.31 -35.12 11.63
CA GLY A 79 24.12 -36.11 12.33
C GLY A 79 25.63 -36.02 12.06
N VAL A 80 26.12 -34.85 11.63
CA VAL A 80 27.53 -34.61 11.29
C VAL A 80 28.16 -33.57 12.22
N THR A 81 29.50 -33.51 12.27
CA THR A 81 30.25 -32.57 13.12
C THR A 81 30.96 -31.47 12.31
N ASP A 82 31.14 -31.68 11.01
CA ASP A 82 31.78 -30.74 10.10
C ASP A 82 30.87 -30.44 8.90
N VAL A 83 30.96 -29.21 8.39
CA VAL A 83 30.21 -28.73 7.22
C VAL A 83 30.57 -29.53 5.97
N LYS A 84 31.83 -29.96 5.85
CA LYS A 84 32.30 -30.77 4.71
C LYS A 84 31.61 -32.13 4.60
N ASP A 85 31.08 -32.63 5.71
CA ASP A 85 30.43 -33.94 5.79
C ASP A 85 28.92 -33.85 5.49
N LEU A 86 28.41 -32.64 5.23
CA LEU A 86 27.00 -32.45 4.87
C LEU A 86 26.70 -33.08 3.50
N PRO A 87 25.58 -33.81 3.36
CA PRO A 87 25.12 -34.33 2.06
C PRO A 87 24.51 -33.24 1.16
N VAL A 88 24.52 -31.98 1.62
CA VAL A 88 23.90 -30.81 0.99
C VAL A 88 24.89 -29.65 0.97
N ASN A 89 24.68 -28.69 0.07
CA ASN A 89 25.57 -27.53 -0.06
C ASN A 89 25.31 -26.52 1.06
N TRP A 90 26.31 -26.33 1.93
CA TRP A 90 26.25 -25.34 3.01
C TRP A 90 26.02 -23.91 2.52
N SER A 91 26.53 -23.57 1.35
CA SER A 91 26.38 -22.22 0.78
C SER A 91 24.90 -21.86 0.57
N GLY A 92 24.08 -22.80 0.11
CA GLY A 92 22.64 -22.59 -0.07
C GLY A 92 21.91 -22.39 1.25
N ILE A 93 22.28 -23.16 2.28
CA ILE A 93 21.74 -23.01 3.65
C ILE A 93 22.11 -21.65 4.22
N ASN A 94 23.36 -21.23 4.04
CA ASN A 94 23.85 -19.95 4.54
C ASN A 94 23.20 -18.75 3.82
N LEU A 95 22.97 -18.86 2.50
CA LEU A 95 22.22 -17.87 1.72
C LEU A 95 20.80 -17.71 2.24
N ALA A 96 20.06 -18.81 2.38
CA ALA A 96 18.69 -18.79 2.89
C ALA A 96 18.59 -18.17 4.31
N ARG A 97 19.58 -18.45 5.18
CA ARG A 97 19.67 -17.83 6.51
C ARG A 97 19.93 -16.33 6.44
N GLY A 98 20.84 -15.91 5.58
CA GLY A 98 21.16 -14.50 5.36
C GLY A 98 19.94 -13.72 4.84
N GLU A 99 19.24 -14.27 3.85
CA GLU A 99 18.01 -13.71 3.31
C GLU A 99 16.90 -13.64 4.37
N ALA A 100 16.60 -14.73 5.08
CA ALA A 100 15.56 -14.74 6.11
C ALA A 100 15.80 -13.71 7.23
N ARG A 101 17.07 -13.35 7.47
CA ARG A 101 17.44 -12.28 8.41
C ARG A 101 17.24 -10.90 7.78
N GLY A 102 17.72 -10.70 6.56
CA GLY A 102 17.54 -9.45 5.81
C GLY A 102 16.06 -9.13 5.60
N ASP A 103 15.27 -10.13 5.21
CA ASP A 103 13.83 -10.03 5.01
C ASP A 103 13.10 -9.48 6.24
N LYS A 104 13.48 -9.91 7.46
CA LYS A 104 12.90 -9.36 8.70
C LYS A 104 13.19 -7.86 8.88
N ILE A 105 14.37 -7.41 8.48
CA ILE A 105 14.74 -5.99 8.52
C ILE A 105 13.91 -5.24 7.49
N PHE A 106 13.86 -5.72 6.24
CA PHE A 106 13.04 -5.13 5.18
C PHE A 106 11.55 -5.08 5.55
N ASP A 107 10.99 -6.17 6.08
CA ASP A 107 9.60 -6.28 6.50
C ASP A 107 9.24 -5.25 7.56
N ARG A 108 10.14 -5.01 8.52
CA ARG A 108 9.94 -3.97 9.53
C ARG A 108 9.93 -2.58 8.91
N PHE A 109 10.99 -2.22 8.18
CA PHE A 109 11.16 -0.88 7.62
C PHE A 109 10.08 -0.55 6.58
N TYR A 110 9.87 -1.42 5.60
CA TYR A 110 8.83 -1.22 4.59
C TYR A 110 7.44 -1.41 5.19
N GLY A 111 7.24 -2.32 6.14
CA GLY A 111 5.95 -2.46 6.84
C GLY A 111 5.52 -1.17 7.52
N GLU A 112 6.43 -0.51 8.24
CA GLU A 112 6.17 0.80 8.86
C GLU A 112 5.87 1.87 7.80
N LEU A 113 6.70 1.98 6.76
CA LEU A 113 6.54 2.95 5.68
C LEU A 113 5.20 2.79 4.94
N LEU A 114 4.90 1.57 4.48
CA LEU A 114 3.67 1.26 3.76
C LEU A 114 2.43 1.43 4.64
N SER A 115 2.53 1.13 5.94
CA SER A 115 1.44 1.42 6.89
C SER A 115 1.17 2.92 7.03
N GLY A 116 2.22 3.75 6.97
CA GLY A 116 2.11 5.21 6.96
C GLY A 116 1.38 5.71 5.72
N PHE A 117 1.75 5.24 4.53
CA PHE A 117 1.02 5.56 3.29
C PHE A 117 -0.45 5.14 3.36
N SER A 118 -0.74 3.96 3.89
CA SER A 118 -2.12 3.50 4.07
C SER A 118 -2.92 4.40 5.01
N LYS A 119 -2.32 4.87 6.12
CA LYS A 119 -2.97 5.78 7.07
C LYS A 119 -3.24 7.16 6.46
N GLN A 120 -2.27 7.72 5.73
CA GLN A 120 -2.45 8.98 5.02
C GLN A 120 -3.57 8.89 3.98
N SER A 121 -3.57 7.82 3.17
CA SER A 121 -4.62 7.55 2.18
C SER A 121 -6.00 7.41 2.84
N SER A 122 -6.09 6.67 3.94
CA SER A 122 -7.33 6.53 4.71
C SER A 122 -7.82 7.87 5.27
N ALA A 123 -6.93 8.69 5.83
CA ALA A 123 -7.28 10.01 6.35
C ALA A 123 -7.84 10.93 5.25
N MET A 124 -7.19 10.94 4.08
CA MET A 124 -7.67 11.68 2.92
C MET A 124 -9.04 11.19 2.44
N SER A 125 -9.28 9.87 2.47
CA SER A 125 -10.56 9.28 2.05
C SER A 125 -11.74 9.78 2.88
N HIS A 126 -11.54 10.10 4.17
CA HIS A 126 -12.61 10.63 5.03
C HIS A 126 -13.04 12.04 4.64
N VAL A 127 -12.18 12.84 4.02
CA VAL A 127 -12.54 14.18 3.53
C VAL A 127 -13.50 14.10 2.34
N GLY A 128 -13.58 12.94 1.68
CA GLY A 128 -14.59 12.67 0.67
C GLY A 128 -16.04 12.76 1.19
N TRP A 129 -16.29 12.71 2.50
CA TRP A 129 -17.61 13.01 3.08
C TRP A 129 -17.99 14.49 3.01
N ALA A 130 -17.01 15.39 2.96
CA ALA A 130 -17.22 16.84 2.92
C ALA A 130 -16.98 17.43 1.52
N SER A 131 -16.20 16.75 0.67
CA SER A 131 -15.92 17.18 -0.70
C SER A 131 -16.31 16.10 -1.71
N PRO A 132 -17.32 16.34 -2.58
CA PRO A 132 -17.66 15.40 -3.64
C PRO A 132 -16.52 15.26 -4.67
N ALA A 133 -15.66 16.27 -4.83
CA ALA A 133 -14.54 16.20 -5.75
C ALA A 133 -13.50 15.14 -5.32
N ILE A 134 -13.22 15.06 -4.01
CA ILE A 134 -12.34 14.03 -3.45
C ILE A 134 -12.97 12.65 -3.63
N ALA A 135 -14.27 12.50 -3.34
CA ALA A 135 -14.97 11.23 -3.50
C ALA A 135 -14.98 10.75 -4.96
N VAL A 136 -15.20 11.65 -5.93
CA VAL A 136 -15.11 11.31 -7.37
C VAL A 136 -13.70 10.87 -7.74
N GLY A 137 -12.67 11.63 -7.33
CA GLY A 137 -11.28 11.28 -7.61
C GLY A 137 -10.88 9.93 -7.01
N ALA A 138 -11.28 9.66 -5.77
CA ALA A 138 -11.04 8.38 -5.11
C ALA A 138 -11.74 7.21 -5.84
N ALA A 139 -13.02 7.38 -6.21
CA ALA A 139 -13.75 6.37 -6.96
C ALA A 139 -13.14 6.11 -8.34
N ALA A 140 -12.70 7.16 -9.04
CA ALA A 140 -12.06 7.04 -10.35
C ALA A 140 -10.72 6.30 -10.26
N SER A 141 -9.86 6.66 -9.30
CA SER A 141 -8.58 5.98 -9.08
C SER A 141 -8.78 4.52 -8.65
N ALA A 142 -9.79 4.24 -7.82
CA ALA A 142 -10.13 2.87 -7.44
C ALA A 142 -10.62 2.03 -8.63
N ALA A 143 -11.46 2.60 -9.48
CA ALA A 143 -11.93 1.93 -10.70
C ALA A 143 -10.81 1.68 -11.71
N ALA A 144 -9.81 2.58 -11.76
CA ALA A 144 -8.63 2.45 -12.62
C ALA A 144 -7.52 1.58 -11.98
N ALA A 145 -7.69 1.13 -10.73
CA ALA A 145 -6.67 0.45 -9.94
C ALA A 145 -5.35 1.24 -9.81
N THR A 146 -5.43 2.57 -9.76
CA THR A 146 -4.28 3.48 -9.63
C THR A 146 -4.21 4.16 -8.26
N ASP A 147 -5.09 3.80 -7.31
CA ASP A 147 -5.02 4.29 -5.94
C ASP A 147 -3.91 3.61 -5.12
N THR A 148 -3.68 4.17 -3.93
CA THR A 148 -2.66 3.68 -2.98
C THR A 148 -2.88 2.22 -2.59
N ALA A 149 -4.11 1.77 -2.34
CA ALA A 149 -4.36 0.40 -1.87
C ALA A 149 -3.98 -0.64 -2.93
N HIS A 150 -4.33 -0.39 -4.21
CA HIS A 150 -3.90 -1.23 -5.32
C HIS A 150 -2.38 -1.23 -5.50
N HIS A 151 -1.74 -0.06 -5.41
CA HIS A 151 -0.29 0.04 -5.48
C HIS A 151 0.39 -0.77 -4.35
N LEU A 152 -0.07 -0.61 -3.11
CA LEU A 152 0.48 -1.35 -1.96
C LEU A 152 0.30 -2.86 -2.11
N ARG A 153 -0.85 -3.31 -2.63
CA ARG A 153 -1.10 -4.73 -2.93
C ARG A 153 -0.11 -5.25 -3.97
N PHE A 154 0.07 -4.53 -5.06
CA PHE A 154 1.03 -4.89 -6.10
C PHE A 154 2.45 -5.02 -5.56
N VAL A 155 2.91 -4.07 -4.74
CA VAL A 155 4.25 -4.11 -4.12
C VAL A 155 4.40 -5.35 -3.24
N GLN A 156 3.38 -5.69 -2.44
CA GLN A 156 3.40 -6.89 -1.60
C GLN A 156 3.44 -8.19 -2.42
N ASP A 157 2.64 -8.28 -3.49
CA ASP A 157 2.60 -9.47 -4.34
C ASP A 157 3.91 -9.63 -5.15
N ALA A 158 4.47 -8.52 -5.63
CA ALA A 158 5.76 -8.50 -6.31
C ALA A 158 6.90 -8.93 -5.37
N GLU A 159 6.87 -8.49 -4.10
CA GLU A 159 7.84 -8.89 -3.09
C GLU A 159 7.73 -10.37 -2.75
N ALA A 160 6.51 -10.89 -2.58
CA ALA A 160 6.27 -12.32 -2.38
C ALA A 160 6.83 -13.15 -3.56
N HIS A 161 6.63 -12.66 -4.79
CA HIS A 161 7.19 -13.29 -5.98
C HIS A 161 8.73 -13.24 -6.01
N ARG A 162 9.34 -12.11 -5.67
CA ARG A 162 10.81 -11.96 -5.54
C ARG A 162 11.38 -12.97 -4.54
N ARG A 163 10.75 -13.15 -3.38
CA ARG A 163 11.18 -14.14 -2.36
C ARG A 163 11.01 -15.57 -2.84
N ALA A 164 9.96 -15.86 -3.61
CA ALA A 164 9.77 -17.19 -4.21
C ALA A 164 10.91 -17.53 -5.19
N ILE A 165 11.38 -16.56 -5.99
CA ILE A 165 12.56 -16.72 -6.85
C ILE A 165 13.79 -17.07 -6.01
N GLN A 166 14.08 -16.26 -4.97
CA GLN A 166 15.25 -16.48 -4.10
C GLN A 166 15.21 -17.82 -3.38
N THR A 167 14.05 -18.19 -2.84
CA THR A 167 13.83 -19.48 -2.18
C THR A 167 14.09 -20.64 -3.15
N THR A 168 13.61 -20.53 -4.38
CA THR A 168 13.83 -21.55 -5.43
C THR A 168 15.32 -21.70 -5.74
N MET A 169 16.03 -20.58 -5.91
CA MET A 169 17.47 -20.58 -6.15
C MET A 169 18.26 -21.17 -4.98
N ASN A 170 17.95 -20.77 -3.75
CA ASN A 170 18.66 -21.24 -2.56
C ASN A 170 18.41 -22.72 -2.27
N ASN A 171 17.20 -23.21 -2.54
CA ASN A 171 16.88 -24.63 -2.47
C ASN A 171 17.65 -25.42 -3.53
N PHE A 172 17.75 -24.91 -4.76
CA PHE A 172 18.55 -25.53 -5.81
C PHE A 172 20.04 -25.61 -5.42
N ILE A 173 20.61 -24.51 -4.92
CA ILE A 173 22.01 -24.49 -4.47
C ILE A 173 22.20 -25.51 -3.33
N THR A 174 21.30 -25.52 -2.34
CA THR A 174 21.36 -26.46 -1.19
C THR A 174 21.33 -27.91 -1.64
N ALA A 175 20.47 -28.25 -2.60
CA ALA A 175 20.30 -29.62 -3.10
C ALA A 175 21.44 -30.08 -4.03
N ASN A 176 22.28 -29.17 -4.52
CA ASN A 176 23.36 -29.48 -5.47
C ASN A 176 24.73 -29.10 -4.86
N PRO A 177 25.38 -30.03 -4.13
CA PRO A 177 26.76 -29.87 -3.71
C PRO A 177 27.70 -29.62 -4.90
N ASP A 178 28.80 -28.93 -4.64
CA ASP A 178 29.82 -28.66 -5.65
C ASP A 178 30.38 -29.96 -6.24
N ARG A 179 30.59 -29.98 -7.55
CA ARG A 179 31.16 -31.13 -8.29
C ARG A 179 32.55 -30.74 -8.77
N ASP A 180 33.57 -31.51 -8.41
CA ASP A 180 34.97 -31.23 -8.76
C ASP A 180 35.44 -29.81 -8.38
N GLY A 181 34.94 -29.29 -7.24
CA GLY A 181 35.23 -27.93 -6.78
C GLY A 181 34.53 -26.81 -7.58
N LYS A 182 33.57 -27.16 -8.43
CA LYS A 182 32.76 -26.21 -9.21
C LYS A 182 31.31 -26.21 -8.75
N ARG A 183 30.75 -25.01 -8.60
CA ARG A 183 29.32 -24.82 -8.34
C ARG A 183 28.50 -25.35 -9.50
N VAL A 184 27.40 -26.02 -9.19
CA VAL A 184 26.39 -26.38 -10.19
C VAL A 184 25.52 -25.15 -10.47
N ASP A 185 25.54 -24.68 -11.72
CA ASP A 185 24.69 -23.57 -12.16
C ASP A 185 23.28 -24.04 -12.53
N GLY A 186 22.31 -23.14 -12.38
CA GLY A 186 20.92 -23.38 -12.77
C GLY A 186 20.74 -23.36 -14.28
N ASP A 187 20.07 -24.37 -14.82
CA ASP A 187 19.74 -24.50 -16.24
C ASP A 187 18.31 -24.02 -16.55
N GLU A 188 17.89 -24.14 -17.80
CA GLU A 188 16.52 -23.81 -18.23
C GLU A 188 15.45 -24.59 -17.42
N THR A 189 15.74 -25.82 -17.03
CA THR A 189 14.84 -26.66 -16.24
C THR A 189 14.54 -26.02 -14.89
N LEU A 190 15.56 -25.50 -14.19
CA LEU A 190 15.38 -24.75 -12.95
C LEU A 190 14.52 -23.50 -13.18
N TRP A 191 14.84 -22.69 -14.18
CA TRP A 191 14.14 -21.42 -14.42
C TRP A 191 12.66 -21.62 -14.78
N LYS A 192 12.31 -22.73 -15.44
CA LYS A 192 10.91 -23.11 -15.72
C LYS A 192 10.11 -23.48 -14.47
N THR A 193 10.75 -23.76 -13.33
CA THR A 193 10.03 -24.05 -12.07
C THR A 193 9.49 -22.78 -11.41
N ILE A 194 10.03 -21.60 -11.77
CA ILE A 194 9.59 -20.32 -11.25
C ILE A 194 8.32 -19.90 -12.01
N PRO A 195 7.16 -19.76 -11.34
CA PRO A 195 5.93 -19.35 -12.01
C PRO A 195 6.08 -17.92 -12.55
N ALA A 196 5.49 -17.63 -13.69
CA ALA A 196 5.43 -16.25 -14.19
C ALA A 196 4.67 -15.36 -13.20
N PHE A 197 5.13 -14.13 -12.98
CA PHE A 197 4.40 -13.16 -12.18
C PHE A 197 3.10 -12.77 -12.89
N ASN A 198 1.97 -13.11 -12.29
CA ASN A 198 0.65 -12.77 -12.80
C ASN A 198 -0.14 -12.03 -11.73
N TYR A 199 -0.15 -10.70 -11.81
CA TYR A 199 -0.85 -9.87 -10.85
C TYR A 199 -2.36 -9.92 -11.10
N GLN A 200 -3.12 -10.27 -10.07
CA GLN A 200 -4.58 -10.26 -10.11
C GLN A 200 -5.11 -9.04 -9.38
N PHE A 201 -5.82 -8.19 -10.11
CA PHE A 201 -6.51 -7.06 -9.51
C PHE A 201 -7.61 -7.57 -8.55
N PRO A 202 -7.57 -7.19 -7.27
CA PRO A 202 -8.59 -7.60 -6.33
C PRO A 202 -9.95 -6.99 -6.73
N PRO A 203 -11.04 -7.76 -6.68
CA PRO A 203 -12.38 -7.20 -6.86
C PRO A 203 -12.73 -6.25 -5.72
N LEU A 204 -13.44 -5.16 -6.02
CA LEU A 204 -13.99 -4.24 -5.02
C LEU A 204 -15.03 -4.98 -4.17
N ARG A 205 -14.67 -5.38 -2.94
CA ARG A 205 -15.55 -6.20 -2.09
C ARG A 205 -15.67 -5.67 -0.67
N THR A 206 -14.71 -4.88 -0.19
CA THR A 206 -14.71 -4.39 1.17
C THR A 206 -15.45 -3.06 1.29
N MET A 207 -15.90 -2.73 2.51
CA MET A 207 -16.50 -1.41 2.75
C MET A 207 -15.51 -0.26 2.53
N ALA A 208 -14.22 -0.50 2.72
CA ALA A 208 -13.18 0.48 2.40
C ALA A 208 -13.14 0.75 0.90
N ASP A 209 -13.20 -0.30 0.07
CA ASP A 209 -13.22 -0.18 -1.40
C ASP A 209 -14.45 0.59 -1.90
N LEU A 210 -15.59 0.42 -1.21
CA LEU A 210 -16.86 1.06 -1.57
C LEU A 210 -17.05 2.44 -0.93
N SER A 211 -16.14 2.89 -0.06
CA SER A 211 -16.30 4.11 0.73
C SER A 211 -16.52 5.35 -0.14
N ALA A 212 -15.76 5.50 -1.23
CA ALA A 212 -15.91 6.59 -2.18
C ALA A 212 -17.29 6.57 -2.86
N LEU A 213 -17.79 5.39 -3.25
CA LEU A 213 -19.11 5.24 -3.86
C LEU A 213 -20.23 5.58 -2.87
N ILE A 214 -20.08 5.17 -1.61
CA ILE A 214 -21.03 5.50 -0.53
C ILE A 214 -21.05 7.01 -0.28
N GLN A 215 -19.88 7.66 -0.24
CA GLN A 215 -19.77 9.10 -0.11
C GLN A 215 -20.46 9.82 -1.27
N LEU A 216 -20.24 9.39 -2.52
CA LEU A 216 -20.91 9.94 -3.68
C LEU A 216 -22.42 9.78 -3.60
N LEU A 217 -22.91 8.60 -3.23
CA LEU A 217 -24.33 8.35 -3.02
C LEU A 217 -24.90 9.28 -1.95
N ALA A 218 -24.21 9.45 -0.82
CA ALA A 218 -24.62 10.37 0.23
C ALA A 218 -24.72 11.83 -0.28
N HIS A 219 -23.76 12.29 -1.08
CA HIS A 219 -23.82 13.62 -1.70
C HIS A 219 -25.03 13.76 -2.64
N LEU A 220 -25.32 12.74 -3.45
CA LEU A 220 -26.48 12.73 -4.34
C LEU A 220 -27.80 12.76 -3.56
N LEU A 221 -27.91 11.96 -2.49
CA LEU A 221 -29.09 11.93 -1.62
C LEU A 221 -29.30 13.27 -0.90
N ILE A 222 -28.25 13.86 -0.33
CA ILE A 222 -28.33 15.18 0.31
C ILE A 222 -28.74 16.25 -0.70
N ALA A 223 -28.14 16.24 -1.90
CA ALA A 223 -28.49 17.18 -2.95
C ALA A 223 -29.96 17.03 -3.39
N GLY A 224 -30.43 15.80 -3.57
CA GLY A 224 -31.81 15.47 -3.91
C GLY A 224 -32.80 15.90 -2.83
N TYR A 225 -32.50 15.62 -1.55
CA TYR A 225 -33.33 16.03 -0.42
C TYR A 225 -33.44 17.56 -0.31
N VAL A 226 -32.33 18.29 -0.44
CA VAL A 226 -32.33 19.76 -0.39
C VAL A 226 -33.16 20.35 -1.54
N LEU A 227 -33.10 19.75 -2.74
CA LEU A 227 -33.91 20.17 -3.88
C LEU A 227 -35.40 19.92 -3.61
N TYR A 228 -35.76 18.70 -3.19
CA TYR A 228 -37.13 18.33 -2.86
C TYR A 228 -37.75 19.27 -1.81
N TRP A 229 -37.04 19.48 -0.69
CA TRP A 229 -37.51 20.35 0.39
C TRP A 229 -37.73 21.80 -0.08
N ARG A 230 -36.86 22.32 -0.95
CA ARG A 230 -37.03 23.66 -1.51
C ARG A 230 -38.20 23.76 -2.49
N CYS A 231 -38.39 22.77 -3.36
CA CYS A 231 -39.55 22.72 -4.26
C CYS A 231 -40.86 22.73 -3.48
N GLN A 232 -40.95 21.97 -2.38
CA GLN A 232 -42.15 21.98 -1.55
C GLN A 232 -42.43 23.33 -0.89
N ARG A 233 -41.38 24.00 -0.39
CA ARG A 233 -41.54 25.31 0.25
C ARG A 233 -41.97 26.40 -0.74
N LEU A 234 -41.39 26.42 -1.94
CA LEU A 234 -41.81 27.34 -3.00
C LEU A 234 -43.25 27.08 -3.44
N ALA A 235 -43.66 25.81 -3.50
CA ALA A 235 -45.05 25.47 -3.76
C ALA A 235 -45.95 26.06 -2.67
N THR A 236 -45.63 25.87 -1.38
CA THR A 236 -46.46 26.44 -0.29
C THR A 236 -46.51 27.98 -0.28
N GLU A 237 -45.41 28.66 -0.60
CA GLU A 237 -45.36 30.13 -0.68
C GLU A 237 -46.12 30.68 -1.90
N ALA A 238 -46.31 29.90 -2.96
CA ALA A 238 -47.07 30.31 -4.14
C ALA A 238 -48.60 30.26 -3.96
N TRP A 239 -49.08 29.57 -2.91
CA TRP A 239 -50.52 29.44 -2.59
C TRP A 239 -50.97 30.32 -1.41
N THR A 240 -50.08 31.16 -0.87
CA THR A 240 -50.35 32.15 0.18
C THR A 240 -50.17 33.56 -0.35
#